data_AF-A0A7W6FUX7-F1
#
_entry.id   AF-A0A7W6FUX7-F1
#
_cell.length_a   1.000
_cell.length_b   1.000
_cell.length_c   1.000
_cell.angle_alpha   90.00
_cell.angle_beta   90.00
_cell.angle_gamma   90.00
#
_symmetry.space_group_name_H-M   'P 1'
#
loop_
_entity.id
_entity.type
_entity.pdbx_description
1 polymer ?
#
loop_
_entity_poly.entity_id
_entity_poly.type
_entity_poly.pdbx_seq_one_letter_code
_entity_poly.pdbx_strand_id
1 'polypeptide(L)'
;MIRGHIDLATRSRVEGWIHCDRLALRGATVLAFHDDQCVGGGRVDLFRQDLADAGLGDGFVGFGFPVALAPGQDPRVLDVRLDGGTLLLKQGSSALAPREALTEDRRRQGRDPAALSWMLGRGWLAQAQHDALRGLARFGAHPLTLAVERRGRDARGVCDEVALHAAELLELYLQTAIDCEIRDEVRGHELPAIRSAVREAFPHAPPVIGLWATGDRRIDLVEGSHLGGEAAGAGAGLEYAFGGRTLLLLDLDATIGFRAGDAALPFTAFVPCRPEERR
;
A
#
# COMPACT_ATOMS: atom_id res chain seq x y z
N MET A 1 27.38 9.11 -14.90
CA MET A 1 27.18 7.93 -15.78
C MET A 1 25.72 7.52 -15.63
N ILE A 2 25.06 7.01 -16.68
CA ILE A 2 23.69 6.49 -16.55
C ILE A 2 23.79 4.99 -16.27
N ARG A 3 23.08 4.50 -15.25
CA ARG A 3 23.02 3.12 -14.77
C ARG A 3 21.55 2.70 -14.68
N GLY A 4 21.26 1.42 -14.82
CA GLY A 4 19.91 0.91 -14.64
C GLY A 4 19.84 -0.59 -14.79
N HIS A 5 18.69 -1.16 -14.43
CA HIS A 5 18.41 -2.58 -14.51
C HIS A 5 16.93 -2.82 -14.80
N ILE A 6 16.63 -3.94 -15.45
CA ILE A 6 15.25 -4.40 -15.66
C ILE A 6 15.05 -5.59 -14.73
N ASP A 7 14.31 -5.38 -13.65
CA ASP A 7 14.03 -6.42 -12.65
C ASP A 7 12.98 -7.40 -13.16
N LEU A 8 12.01 -6.92 -13.94
CA LEU A 8 10.91 -7.73 -14.45
C LEU A 8 10.56 -7.34 -15.88
N ALA A 9 10.52 -8.33 -16.77
CA ALA A 9 9.98 -8.18 -18.12
C ALA A 9 8.99 -9.32 -18.39
N THR A 10 7.74 -8.96 -18.60
CA THR A 10 6.65 -9.88 -18.95
C THR A 10 5.99 -9.43 -20.25
N ARG A 11 5.07 -10.23 -20.77
CA ARG A 11 4.31 -9.87 -21.98
C ARG A 11 3.34 -8.72 -21.79
N SER A 12 3.00 -8.39 -20.55
CA SER A 12 2.02 -7.35 -20.20
C SER A 12 2.61 -6.17 -19.43
N ARG A 13 3.80 -6.32 -18.84
CA ARG A 13 4.42 -5.30 -18.00
C ARG A 13 5.94 -5.40 -17.96
N VAL A 14 6.60 -4.25 -17.84
CA VAL A 14 8.03 -4.13 -17.54
C VAL A 14 8.22 -3.29 -16.28
N GLU A 15 9.13 -3.70 -15.42
CA GLU A 15 9.57 -2.96 -14.22
C GLU A 15 11.10 -2.96 -14.16
N GLY A 16 11.65 -1.85 -13.67
CA GLY A 16 13.08 -1.64 -13.62
C GLY A 16 13.46 -0.38 -12.84
N TRP A 17 14.73 0.00 -12.96
CA TRP A 17 15.23 1.27 -12.46
C TRP A 17 16.28 1.88 -13.38
N ILE A 18 16.41 3.20 -13.32
CA ILE A 18 17.37 3.98 -14.07
C ILE A 18 17.81 5.21 -13.26
N HIS A 19 19.12 5.44 -13.23
CA HIS A 19 19.76 6.53 -12.48
C HIS A 19 20.84 7.19 -13.33
N CYS A 20 20.99 8.51 -13.22
CA CYS A 20 22.08 9.27 -13.83
C CYS A 20 22.80 10.12 -12.78
N ASP A 21 24.13 9.99 -12.69
CA ASP A 21 24.91 10.79 -11.72
C ASP A 21 24.92 12.30 -12.01
N ARG A 22 24.54 12.71 -13.24
CA ARG A 22 24.65 14.09 -13.70
C ARG A 22 23.31 14.82 -13.81
N LEU A 23 22.20 14.08 -13.85
CA LEU A 23 20.86 14.60 -14.13
C LEU A 23 19.83 13.84 -13.30
N ALA A 24 18.92 14.55 -12.63
CA ALA A 24 17.76 13.93 -12.02
C ALA A 24 16.82 13.42 -13.12
N LEU A 25 16.58 12.10 -13.14
CA LEU A 25 15.68 11.46 -14.10
C LEU A 25 14.25 11.33 -13.56
N ARG A 26 13.98 11.85 -12.36
CA ARG A 26 12.66 11.84 -11.75
C ARG A 26 11.65 12.56 -12.65
N GLY A 27 10.56 11.87 -12.98
CA GLY A 27 9.51 12.36 -13.87
C GLY A 27 9.84 12.25 -15.37
N ALA A 28 11.04 11.76 -15.71
CA ALA A 28 11.41 11.45 -17.10
C ALA A 28 10.62 10.25 -17.60
N THR A 29 10.37 10.21 -18.90
CA THR A 29 9.66 9.11 -19.56
C THR A 29 10.66 8.08 -20.07
N VAL A 30 10.39 6.81 -19.79
CA VAL A 30 11.08 5.67 -20.38
C VAL A 30 10.12 4.93 -21.32
N LEU A 31 10.65 4.41 -22.41
CA LEU A 31 9.93 3.71 -23.46
C LEU A 31 10.56 2.32 -23.62
N ALA A 32 9.72 1.29 -23.72
CA ALA A 32 10.14 -0.06 -24.06
C ALA A 32 10.00 -0.30 -25.56
N PHE A 33 11.01 -0.90 -26.16
CA PHE A 33 11.08 -1.29 -27.55
C PHE A 33 11.30 -2.80 -27.66
N HIS A 34 10.60 -3.43 -28.59
CA HIS A 34 10.98 -4.74 -29.11
C HIS A 34 11.49 -4.52 -30.53
N ASP A 35 12.77 -4.83 -30.76
CA ASP A 35 13.51 -4.41 -31.95
C ASP A 35 13.47 -2.88 -32.13
N ASP A 36 12.68 -2.37 -33.09
CA ASP A 36 12.49 -0.93 -33.36
C ASP A 36 11.05 -0.45 -33.12
N GLN A 37 10.16 -1.33 -32.64
CA GLN A 37 8.78 -0.96 -32.32
C GLN A 37 8.63 -0.59 -30.85
N CYS A 38 8.10 0.60 -30.58
CA CYS A 38 7.71 1.00 -29.23
C CYS A 38 6.49 0.17 -28.79
N VAL A 39 6.63 -0.56 -27.68
CA VAL A 39 5.62 -1.48 -27.14
C VAL A 39 5.05 -1.01 -25.80
N GLY A 40 5.53 0.10 -25.25
CA GLY A 40 5.00 0.72 -24.04
C GLY A 40 5.90 1.83 -23.48
N GLY A 41 5.41 2.56 -22.49
CA GLY A 41 6.18 3.61 -21.84
C GLY A 41 5.58 4.06 -20.52
N GLY A 42 6.43 4.61 -19.65
CA GLY A 42 6.06 5.04 -18.30
C GLY A 42 7.02 6.06 -17.74
N ARG A 43 6.66 6.64 -16.60
CA ARG A 43 7.51 7.62 -15.90
C ARG A 43 8.46 6.92 -14.93
N VAL A 44 9.60 7.58 -14.68
CA VAL A 44 10.55 7.22 -13.64
C VAL A 44 10.21 8.02 -12.38
N ASP A 45 9.30 7.48 -11.59
CA ASP A 45 8.77 8.10 -10.37
C ASP A 45 8.48 7.08 -9.26
N LEU A 46 8.87 5.81 -9.46
CA LEU A 46 8.74 4.81 -8.42
C LEU A 46 9.92 4.90 -7.45
N PHE A 47 9.60 4.97 -6.17
CA PHE A 47 10.59 5.00 -5.11
C PHE A 47 11.18 3.60 -4.85
N ARG A 48 12.51 3.52 -4.76
CA ARG A 48 13.25 2.29 -4.45
C ARG A 48 14.27 2.51 -3.35
N GLN A 49 14.01 1.90 -2.20
CA GLN A 49 14.82 2.01 -1.00
C GLN A 49 16.20 1.38 -1.17
N ASP A 50 16.29 0.21 -1.79
CA ASP A 50 17.55 -0.48 -2.06
C ASP A 50 18.54 0.37 -2.87
N LEU A 51 18.04 1.19 -3.78
CA LEU A 51 18.83 2.08 -4.62
C LEU A 51 19.12 3.42 -3.95
N ALA A 52 18.19 3.92 -3.13
CA ALA A 52 18.42 5.09 -2.28
C ALA A 52 19.55 4.83 -1.27
N ASP A 53 19.54 3.65 -0.63
CA ASP A 53 20.56 3.20 0.32
C ASP A 53 21.92 2.97 -0.37
N ALA A 54 21.90 2.58 -1.65
CA ALA A 54 23.09 2.51 -2.49
C ALA A 54 23.60 3.89 -2.98
N GLY A 55 22.94 4.99 -2.61
CA GLY A 55 23.30 6.36 -2.98
C GLY A 55 22.95 6.75 -4.41
N LEU A 56 21.99 6.07 -5.05
CA LEU A 56 21.55 6.34 -6.42
C LEU A 56 20.38 7.35 -6.41
N GLY A 57 20.71 8.63 -6.56
CA GLY A 57 19.72 9.71 -6.71
C GLY A 57 18.95 10.03 -5.42
N ASP A 58 17.69 10.44 -5.55
CA ASP A 58 16.76 10.68 -4.43
C ASP A 58 15.88 9.46 -4.12
N GLY A 59 16.22 8.29 -4.68
CA GLY A 59 15.45 7.05 -4.57
C GLY A 59 14.30 6.93 -5.57
N PHE A 60 13.91 7.99 -6.27
CA PHE A 60 12.87 7.98 -7.32
C PHE A 60 13.45 7.61 -8.68
N VAL A 61 14.02 6.40 -8.72
CA VAL A 61 14.75 5.88 -9.88
C VAL A 61 14.05 4.67 -10.50
N GLY A 62 12.96 4.18 -9.91
CA GLY A 62 12.18 3.06 -10.41
C GLY A 62 11.21 3.47 -11.51
N PHE A 63 10.92 2.53 -12.41
CA PHE A 63 9.86 2.65 -13.42
C PHE A 63 9.07 1.35 -13.51
N GLY A 64 7.79 1.46 -13.89
CA GLY A 64 6.94 0.30 -14.08
C GLY A 64 5.73 0.65 -14.95
N PHE A 65 5.59 -0.01 -16.10
CA PHE A 65 4.56 0.33 -17.07
C PHE A 65 4.08 -0.87 -17.88
N PRO A 66 2.81 -0.86 -18.33
CA PRO A 66 2.29 -1.93 -19.17
C PRO A 66 3.00 -1.94 -20.53
N VAL A 67 3.22 -3.13 -21.07
CA VAL A 67 3.72 -3.35 -22.44
C VAL A 67 2.76 -4.24 -23.21
N ALA A 68 2.59 -3.96 -24.49
CA ALA A 68 1.76 -4.73 -25.40
C ALA A 68 2.64 -5.52 -26.37
N LEU A 69 3.05 -6.72 -25.97
CA LEU A 69 3.80 -7.62 -26.83
C LEU A 69 2.86 -8.50 -27.66
N ALA A 70 3.10 -8.56 -28.97
CA ALA A 70 2.37 -9.42 -29.90
C ALA A 70 2.63 -10.91 -29.60
N PRO A 71 1.70 -11.81 -29.96
CA PRO A 71 1.90 -13.25 -29.82
C PRO A 71 3.14 -13.70 -30.62
N GLY A 72 4.22 -14.07 -29.92
CA GLY A 72 5.50 -14.48 -30.52
C GLY A 72 6.68 -13.56 -30.20
N GLN A 73 6.41 -12.34 -29.71
CA GLN A 73 7.47 -11.45 -29.20
C GLN A 73 7.97 -11.95 -27.84
N ASP A 74 9.30 -12.04 -27.70
CA ASP A 74 9.95 -12.54 -26.50
C ASP A 74 10.25 -11.35 -25.55
N PRO A 75 9.66 -11.31 -24.34
CA PRO A 75 9.97 -10.26 -23.37
C PRO A 75 11.45 -10.20 -22.96
N ARG A 76 12.26 -11.21 -23.28
CA ARG A 76 13.72 -11.23 -23.05
C ARG A 76 14.51 -10.29 -23.97
N VAL A 77 13.91 -9.81 -25.07
CA VAL A 77 14.59 -8.97 -26.08
C VAL A 77 14.09 -7.52 -26.00
N LEU A 78 13.54 -7.12 -24.85
CA LEU A 78 13.06 -5.77 -24.61
C LEU A 78 14.21 -4.79 -24.33
N ASP A 79 14.25 -3.72 -25.11
CA ASP A 79 15.14 -2.57 -24.91
C ASP A 79 14.36 -1.46 -24.21
N VAL A 80 14.82 -0.99 -23.04
CA VAL A 80 14.24 0.20 -22.40
C VAL A 80 15.13 1.41 -22.68
N ARG A 81 14.51 2.51 -23.16
CA ARG A 81 15.20 3.75 -23.57
C ARG A 81 14.56 4.96 -22.89
N LEU A 82 15.34 5.99 -22.60
CA LEU A 82 14.80 7.29 -22.17
C LEU A 82 14.22 8.03 -23.37
N ASP A 83 13.05 8.64 -23.19
CA ASP A 83 12.39 9.45 -24.22
C ASP A 83 13.26 10.67 -24.58
N GLY A 84 13.53 10.86 -25.88
CA GLY A 84 14.46 11.87 -26.39
C GLY A 84 15.96 11.60 -26.17
N GLY A 85 16.34 10.43 -25.64
CA GLY A 85 17.74 10.04 -25.41
C GLY A 85 18.23 8.91 -26.31
N THR A 86 19.55 8.84 -26.53
CA THR A 86 20.24 7.76 -27.27
C THR A 86 20.70 6.59 -26.38
N LEU A 87 20.34 6.59 -25.09
CA LEU A 87 20.79 5.58 -24.13
C LEU A 87 19.86 4.36 -24.11
N LEU A 88 20.46 3.19 -24.06
CA LEU A 88 19.80 1.90 -24.18
C LEU A 88 20.14 0.99 -22.99
N LEU A 89 19.13 0.59 -22.21
CA LEU A 89 19.25 -0.41 -21.16
C LEU A 89 18.96 -1.79 -21.75
N LYS A 90 20.01 -2.60 -21.89
CA LYS A 90 19.92 -4.01 -22.31
C LYS A 90 19.91 -4.93 -21.11
N GLN A 91 19.03 -5.93 -21.13
CA GLN A 91 18.98 -6.99 -20.11
C GLN A 91 20.28 -7.80 -20.11
N GLY A 92 21.19 -7.51 -19.17
CA GLY A 92 22.36 -8.33 -18.89
C GLY A 92 22.02 -9.37 -17.82
N SER A 93 21.79 -10.62 -18.24
CA SER A 93 21.79 -11.81 -17.37
C SER A 93 20.91 -11.73 -16.11
N SER A 94 19.58 -11.69 -16.25
CA SER A 94 18.67 -11.77 -15.09
C SER A 94 18.43 -13.22 -14.66
N ALA A 95 18.56 -13.49 -13.36
CA ALA A 95 18.07 -14.70 -12.71
C ALA A 95 16.62 -14.48 -12.28
N LEU A 96 15.73 -15.38 -12.68
CA LEU A 96 14.32 -15.37 -12.30
C LEU A 96 14.20 -15.48 -10.77
N ALA A 97 13.79 -14.40 -10.10
CA ALA A 97 13.38 -14.48 -8.69
C ALA A 97 12.07 -15.29 -8.60
N PRO A 98 11.95 -16.26 -7.68
CA PRO A 98 10.71 -16.98 -7.43
C PRO A 98 9.58 -16.01 -7.06
N ARG A 99 8.36 -16.32 -7.50
CA ARG A 99 7.15 -15.48 -7.30
C ARG A 99 6.87 -15.19 -5.82
N GLU A 100 7.29 -16.08 -4.91
CA GLU A 100 7.11 -15.95 -3.47
C GLU A 100 7.98 -14.84 -2.84
N ALA A 101 9.19 -14.61 -3.34
CA ALA A 101 10.11 -13.59 -2.81
C ALA A 101 9.61 -12.16 -3.10
N LEU A 102 8.87 -11.97 -4.20
CA LEU A 102 8.24 -10.70 -4.58
C LEU A 102 7.10 -10.26 -3.65
N THR A 103 6.43 -11.22 -2.99
CA THR A 103 5.31 -10.95 -2.08
C THR A 103 5.75 -10.28 -0.79
N GLU A 104 6.93 -10.62 -0.26
CA GLU A 104 7.40 -10.12 1.02
C GLU A 104 7.97 -8.70 0.91
N ASP A 105 8.68 -8.39 -0.18
CA ASP A 105 9.17 -7.03 -0.45
C ASP A 105 8.04 -6.05 -0.79
N ARG A 106 7.01 -6.47 -1.54
CA ARG A 106 5.83 -5.61 -1.82
C ARG A 106 4.96 -5.34 -0.60
N ARG A 107 4.93 -6.25 0.39
CA ARG A 107 4.27 -5.99 1.69
C ARG A 107 4.97 -4.88 2.48
N ARG A 108 6.27 -4.64 2.26
CA ARG A 108 7.08 -3.66 3.00
C ARG A 108 7.27 -2.33 2.26
N GLN A 109 7.08 -2.29 0.94
CA GLN A 109 7.24 -1.07 0.14
C GLN A 109 6.35 0.09 0.63
N GLY A 110 6.98 1.22 0.96
CA GLY A 110 6.35 2.46 1.46
C GLY A 110 5.79 2.39 2.89
N ARG A 111 6.10 1.33 3.65
CA ARG A 111 5.72 1.15 5.06
C ARG A 111 6.94 1.10 6.00
N ASP A 112 8.14 1.22 5.45
CA ASP A 112 9.39 1.25 6.21
C ASP A 112 9.52 2.56 7.02
N PRO A 113 9.89 2.50 8.31
CA PRO A 113 10.00 3.69 9.15
C PRO A 113 10.95 4.77 8.63
N ALA A 114 12.02 4.41 7.91
CA ALA A 114 12.95 5.39 7.35
C ALA A 114 12.32 6.13 6.16
N ALA A 115 11.63 5.40 5.27
CA ALA A 115 10.90 5.98 4.15
C ALA A 115 9.81 6.95 4.62
N LEU A 116 9.01 6.55 5.62
CA LEU A 116 7.96 7.40 6.21
C LEU A 116 8.55 8.67 6.84
N SER A 117 9.64 8.54 7.60
CA SER A 117 10.31 9.68 8.24
C SER A 117 10.88 10.66 7.19
N TRP A 118 11.39 10.14 6.08
CA TRP A 118 11.86 10.95 4.96
C TRP A 118 10.71 11.70 4.26
N MET A 119 9.58 11.03 4.00
CA MET A 119 8.39 11.66 3.39
C MET A 119 7.83 12.79 4.26
N LEU A 120 7.80 12.58 5.59
CA LEU A 120 7.46 13.63 6.57
C LEU A 120 8.43 14.81 6.48
N GLY A 121 9.74 14.56 6.43
CA GLY A 121 10.77 15.61 6.33
C GLY A 121 10.71 16.43 5.03
N ARG A 122 10.04 15.92 4.00
CA ARG A 122 9.77 16.61 2.72
C ARG A 122 8.40 17.29 2.66
N GLY A 123 7.58 17.15 3.71
CA GLY A 123 6.22 17.71 3.77
C GLY A 123 5.20 16.97 2.90
N TRP A 124 5.49 15.74 2.49
CA TRP A 124 4.56 14.93 1.69
C TRP A 124 3.56 14.16 2.53
N LEU A 125 3.88 13.97 3.81
CA LEU A 125 2.97 13.44 4.81
C LEU A 125 2.76 14.49 5.88
N ALA A 126 1.52 14.66 6.32
CA ALA A 126 1.23 15.27 7.60
C ALA A 126 1.70 14.35 8.73
N GLN A 127 1.99 14.92 9.90
CA GLN A 127 2.41 14.16 11.08
C GLN A 127 1.43 13.02 11.42
N ALA A 128 0.13 13.29 11.35
CA ALA A 128 -0.92 12.30 11.61
C ALA A 128 -0.88 11.11 10.63
N GLN A 129 -0.63 11.38 9.33
CA GLN A 129 -0.50 10.34 8.32
C GLN A 129 0.75 9.49 8.54
N HIS A 130 1.88 10.12 8.85
CA HIS A 130 3.12 9.43 9.22
C HIS A 130 2.89 8.49 10.42
N ASP A 131 2.27 9.00 11.48
CA ASP A 131 2.04 8.24 12.70
C ASP A 131 1.08 7.07 12.47
N ALA A 132 0.06 7.26 11.61
CA ALA A 132 -0.86 6.21 11.22
C ALA A 132 -0.19 5.08 10.44
N LEU A 133 0.54 5.41 9.38
CA LEU A 133 1.25 4.42 8.56
C LEU A 133 2.30 3.66 9.39
N ARG A 134 3.03 4.37 10.25
CA ARG A 134 4.03 3.78 11.14
C ARG A 134 3.39 2.88 12.19
N GLY A 135 2.26 3.30 12.76
CA GLY A 135 1.48 2.52 13.71
C GLY A 135 1.00 1.21 13.12
N LEU A 136 0.39 1.26 11.93
CA LEU A 136 -0.05 0.07 11.19
C LEU A 136 1.12 -0.86 10.86
N ALA A 137 2.21 -0.32 10.31
CA ALA A 137 3.37 -1.13 9.93
C ALA A 137 3.97 -1.88 11.14
N ARG A 138 4.03 -1.21 12.31
CA ARG A 138 4.69 -1.76 13.51
C ARG A 138 3.77 -2.63 14.36
N PHE A 139 2.54 -2.19 14.58
CA PHE A 139 1.65 -2.78 15.58
C PHE A 139 0.46 -3.50 14.94
N GLY A 140 0.14 -3.24 13.67
CA GLY A 140 -1.04 -3.79 13.00
C GLY A 140 -2.34 -3.04 13.33
N ALA A 141 -2.25 -1.97 14.11
CA ALA A 141 -3.37 -1.10 14.45
C ALA A 141 -2.93 0.34 14.67
N HIS A 142 -3.82 1.29 14.39
CA HIS A 142 -3.62 2.69 14.73
C HIS A 142 -4.94 3.41 15.07
N PRO A 143 -5.14 3.85 16.32
CA PRO A 143 -6.27 4.68 16.69
C PRO A 143 -6.01 6.15 16.32
N LEU A 144 -6.94 6.73 15.58
CA LEU A 144 -6.95 8.15 15.22
C LEU A 144 -8.09 8.86 15.94
N THR A 145 -7.74 9.87 16.75
CA THR A 145 -8.73 10.75 17.37
C THR A 145 -9.12 11.85 16.40
N LEU A 146 -10.37 11.83 15.96
CA LEU A 146 -10.92 12.75 14.98
C LEU A 146 -11.46 14.03 15.64
N ALA A 147 -11.29 15.14 14.95
CA ALA A 147 -11.78 16.46 15.35
C ALA A 147 -13.25 16.70 14.94
N VAL A 148 -14.14 15.73 15.14
CA VAL A 148 -15.53 15.83 14.64
C VAL A 148 -16.39 16.72 15.53
N GLU A 149 -17.04 17.75 14.98
CA GLU A 149 -18.07 18.52 15.69
C GLU A 149 -19.37 17.72 15.76
N ARG A 150 -19.71 17.19 16.95
CA ARG A 150 -20.93 16.35 17.13
C ARG A 150 -22.19 17.15 17.45
N ARG A 151 -22.09 18.46 17.72
CA ARG A 151 -23.21 19.24 18.26
C ARG A 151 -24.26 19.47 17.16
N GLY A 152 -25.40 18.79 17.27
CA GLY A 152 -26.52 18.91 16.33
C GLY A 152 -26.39 18.10 15.03
N ARG A 153 -25.35 17.26 14.90
CA ARG A 153 -25.18 16.32 13.78
C ARG A 153 -25.81 14.96 14.14
N ASP A 154 -26.41 14.30 13.15
CA ASP A 154 -26.88 12.92 13.30
C ASP A 154 -25.71 11.91 13.20
N ALA A 155 -25.97 10.65 13.59
CA ALA A 155 -24.93 9.62 13.60
C ALA A 155 -24.39 9.33 12.19
N ARG A 156 -25.24 9.44 11.17
CA ARG A 156 -24.88 9.19 9.77
C ARG A 156 -23.91 10.25 9.23
N GLY A 157 -24.17 11.54 9.47
CA GLY A 157 -23.27 12.60 9.05
C GLY A 157 -21.92 12.57 9.78
N VAL A 158 -21.86 12.00 10.99
CA VAL A 158 -20.57 11.71 11.65
C VAL A 158 -19.87 10.54 10.97
N CYS A 159 -20.59 9.45 10.68
CA CYS A 159 -20.06 8.29 9.98
C CYS A 159 -19.45 8.66 8.61
N ASP A 160 -20.13 9.49 7.82
CA ASP A 160 -19.65 9.94 6.51
C ASP A 160 -18.32 10.72 6.62
N GLU A 161 -18.16 11.57 7.64
CA GLU A 161 -16.90 12.29 7.89
C GLU A 161 -15.78 11.33 8.31
N VAL A 162 -16.09 10.35 9.16
CA VAL A 162 -15.14 9.30 9.56
C VAL A 162 -14.72 8.46 8.34
N ALA A 163 -15.65 8.16 7.43
CA ALA A 163 -15.39 7.40 6.21
C ALA A 163 -14.39 8.12 5.30
N LEU A 164 -14.48 9.45 5.18
CA LEU A 164 -13.52 10.25 4.42
C LEU A 164 -12.10 10.14 4.98
N HIS A 165 -11.96 10.23 6.31
CA HIS A 165 -10.66 10.04 6.97
C HIS A 165 -10.12 8.61 6.83
N ALA A 166 -10.99 7.61 6.91
CA ALA A 166 -10.61 6.22 6.69
C ALA A 166 -10.14 6.00 5.24
N ALA A 167 -10.89 6.49 4.26
CA ALA A 167 -10.57 6.38 2.83
C ALA A 167 -9.21 7.00 2.51
N GLU A 168 -8.94 8.23 2.99
CA GLU A 168 -7.66 8.92 2.78
C GLU A 168 -6.47 8.09 3.28
N LEU A 169 -6.56 7.54 4.49
CA LEU A 169 -5.47 6.77 5.09
C LEU A 169 -5.32 5.39 4.46
N LEU A 170 -6.43 4.74 4.07
CA LEU A 170 -6.41 3.46 3.38
C LEU A 170 -5.84 3.58 1.97
N GLU A 171 -6.22 4.62 1.22
CA GLU A 171 -5.66 4.93 -0.11
C GLU A 171 -4.16 5.14 -0.02
N LEU A 172 -3.72 5.96 0.94
CA LEU A 172 -2.31 6.21 1.20
C LEU A 172 -1.55 4.94 1.62
N TYR A 173 -2.16 4.09 2.45
CA TYR A 173 -1.56 2.82 2.89
C TYR A 173 -1.43 1.81 1.75
N LEU A 174 -2.42 1.75 0.85
CA LEU A 174 -2.44 0.86 -0.30
C LEU A 174 -1.64 1.40 -1.49
N GLN A 175 -1.29 2.69 -1.48
CA GLN A 175 -0.56 3.39 -2.55
C GLN A 175 -1.24 3.24 -3.92
N THR A 176 -2.57 3.17 -3.93
CA THR A 176 -3.40 3.05 -5.12
C THR A 176 -4.75 3.69 -4.86
N ALA A 177 -5.38 4.24 -5.90
CA ALA A 177 -6.76 4.69 -5.83
C ALA A 177 -7.69 3.54 -5.37
N ILE A 178 -8.61 3.87 -4.47
CA ILE A 178 -9.62 2.97 -3.93
C ILE A 178 -11.00 3.65 -3.92
N ASP A 179 -12.04 2.82 -3.95
CA ASP A 179 -13.32 3.21 -3.36
C ASP A 179 -13.35 2.71 -1.90
N CYS A 180 -14.11 3.39 -1.04
CA CYS A 180 -14.28 2.99 0.35
C CYS A 180 -15.73 2.56 0.60
N GLU A 181 -15.95 1.26 0.73
CA GLU A 181 -17.25 0.69 1.04
C GLU A 181 -17.56 0.87 2.54
N ILE A 182 -18.69 1.51 2.85
CA ILE A 182 -19.19 1.65 4.23
C ILE A 182 -20.11 0.46 4.51
N ARG A 183 -19.66 -0.44 5.38
CA ARG A 183 -20.47 -1.58 5.84
C ARG A 183 -20.99 -1.31 7.25
N ASP A 184 -22.29 -1.11 7.37
CA ASP A 184 -22.97 -0.94 8.65
C ASP A 184 -23.31 -2.30 9.29
N GLU A 185 -23.52 -2.29 10.61
CA GLU A 185 -23.96 -3.45 11.39
C GLU A 185 -23.01 -4.67 11.38
N VAL A 186 -21.72 -4.45 11.07
CA VAL A 186 -20.68 -5.48 11.04
C VAL A 186 -20.40 -6.00 12.44
N ARG A 187 -20.21 -7.32 12.54
CA ARG A 187 -19.88 -8.03 13.78
C ARG A 187 -18.51 -8.68 13.69
N GLY A 188 -17.92 -8.98 14.84
CA GLY A 188 -16.56 -9.54 14.91
C GLY A 188 -16.36 -10.85 14.13
N HIS A 189 -17.41 -11.68 14.02
CA HIS A 189 -17.35 -12.93 13.26
C HIS A 189 -17.29 -12.75 11.73
N GLU A 190 -17.56 -11.55 11.21
CA GLU A 190 -17.53 -11.23 9.79
C GLU A 190 -16.15 -10.73 9.33
N LEU A 191 -15.26 -10.36 10.26
CA LEU A 191 -13.90 -9.89 9.94
C LEU A 191 -13.09 -10.89 9.09
N PRO A 192 -13.15 -12.23 9.30
CA PRO A 192 -12.47 -13.18 8.42
C PRO A 192 -12.98 -13.16 6.97
N ALA A 193 -14.27 -12.90 6.76
CA ALA A 193 -14.86 -12.79 5.42
C ALA A 193 -14.42 -11.47 4.75
N ILE A 194 -14.42 -10.36 5.49
CA ILE A 194 -13.90 -9.06 5.02
C ILE A 194 -12.42 -9.19 4.64
N ARG A 195 -11.61 -9.86 5.48
CA ARG A 195 -10.19 -10.12 5.20
C ARG A 195 -9.99 -10.82 3.86
N SER A 196 -10.76 -11.87 3.61
CA SER A 196 -10.68 -12.62 2.35
C SER A 196 -11.04 -11.75 1.15
N ALA A 197 -12.10 -10.94 1.26
CA ALA A 197 -12.51 -10.02 0.19
C ALA A 197 -11.45 -8.93 -0.10
N VAL A 198 -10.87 -8.32 0.93
CA VAL A 198 -9.80 -7.32 0.77
C VAL A 198 -8.56 -7.95 0.14
N ARG A 199 -8.20 -9.18 0.50
CA ARG A 199 -7.08 -9.91 -0.13
C ARG A 199 -7.33 -10.24 -1.59
N GLU A 200 -8.56 -10.57 -1.95
CA GLU A 200 -8.94 -10.80 -3.34
C GLU A 200 -8.81 -9.51 -4.16
N ALA A 201 -9.30 -8.39 -3.61
CA ALA A 201 -9.17 -7.07 -4.23
C ALA A 201 -7.72 -6.58 -4.29
N PHE A 202 -6.91 -6.82 -3.26
CA PHE A 202 -5.52 -6.34 -3.14
C PHE A 202 -4.56 -7.47 -2.75
N PRO A 203 -4.23 -8.41 -3.67
CA PRO A 203 -3.44 -9.61 -3.35
C PRO A 203 -2.02 -9.36 -2.82
N HIS A 204 -1.48 -8.16 -3.06
CA HIS A 204 -0.11 -7.79 -2.72
C HIS A 204 -0.04 -6.79 -1.54
N ALA A 205 -1.17 -6.44 -0.94
CA ALA A 205 -1.22 -5.56 0.22
C ALA A 205 -1.78 -6.28 1.45
N PRO A 206 -1.36 -5.88 2.67
CA PRO A 206 -2.01 -6.32 3.89
C PRO A 206 -3.48 -5.87 3.93
N PRO A 207 -4.39 -6.69 4.45
CA PRO A 207 -5.82 -6.41 4.48
C PRO A 207 -6.18 -5.43 5.61
N VAL A 208 -5.87 -4.15 5.41
CA VAL A 208 -6.19 -3.09 6.37
C VAL A 208 -7.58 -2.51 6.11
N ILE A 209 -8.35 -2.29 7.19
CA ILE A 209 -9.66 -1.64 7.18
C ILE A 209 -9.77 -0.57 8.27
N GLY A 210 -10.78 0.29 8.18
CA GLY A 210 -11.16 1.20 9.27
C GLY A 210 -12.35 0.67 10.06
N LEU A 211 -12.37 0.91 11.38
CA LEU A 211 -13.47 0.56 12.29
C LEU A 211 -13.97 1.78 13.05
N TRP A 212 -15.29 1.93 13.15
CA TRP A 212 -15.93 2.97 13.94
C TRP A 212 -17.30 2.53 14.45
N ALA A 213 -17.77 3.14 15.53
CA ALA A 213 -19.11 2.93 16.07
C ALA A 213 -19.62 4.21 16.74
N THR A 214 -20.94 4.38 16.86
CA THR A 214 -21.52 5.57 17.51
C THR A 214 -21.10 5.70 18.98
N GLY A 215 -20.99 4.56 19.68
CA GLY A 215 -20.52 4.45 21.05
C GLY A 215 -19.14 3.80 21.13
N ASP A 216 -18.54 3.84 22.31
CA ASP A 216 -17.20 3.29 22.53
C ASP A 216 -17.23 1.76 22.46
N ARG A 217 -16.25 1.21 21.75
CA ARG A 217 -16.02 -0.22 21.53
C ARG A 217 -14.55 -0.53 21.75
N ARG A 218 -14.26 -1.80 22.03
CA ARG A 218 -12.92 -2.27 22.34
C ARG A 218 -12.62 -3.55 21.58
N ILE A 219 -11.39 -3.70 21.17
CA ILE A 219 -10.87 -4.88 20.50
C ILE A 219 -9.51 -5.22 21.10
N ASP A 220 -9.27 -6.50 21.34
CA ASP A 220 -7.97 -6.98 21.81
C ASP A 220 -7.13 -7.37 20.58
N LEU A 221 -5.91 -6.87 20.49
CA LEU A 221 -5.01 -7.14 19.38
C LEU A 221 -3.62 -7.52 19.88
N VAL A 222 -3.08 -8.62 19.37
CA VAL A 222 -1.68 -9.00 19.62
C VAL A 222 -0.79 -8.23 18.65
N GLU A 223 -0.13 -7.17 19.12
CA GLU A 223 0.71 -6.33 18.27
C GLU A 223 1.83 -7.12 17.57
N GLY A 224 2.07 -6.82 16.29
CA GLY A 224 3.12 -7.45 15.51
C GLY A 224 2.79 -8.85 14.97
N SER A 225 1.64 -9.42 15.34
CA SER A 225 1.22 -10.75 14.85
C SER A 225 0.89 -10.78 13.34
N HIS A 226 0.64 -9.62 12.73
CA HIS A 226 0.45 -9.47 11.28
C HIS A 226 1.73 -9.68 10.46
N LEU A 227 2.92 -9.63 11.08
CA LEU A 227 4.21 -9.75 10.38
C LEU A 227 4.66 -11.19 10.11
N GLY A 228 3.92 -12.20 10.54
CA GLY A 228 4.16 -13.61 10.18
C GLY A 228 5.35 -14.30 10.86
N GLY A 229 5.92 -13.73 11.93
CA GLY A 229 6.85 -14.41 12.83
C GLY A 229 6.11 -15.25 13.89
N GLU A 230 6.81 -16.19 14.55
CA GLU A 230 6.25 -17.01 15.65
C GLU A 230 5.32 -16.17 16.52
N ALA A 231 4.04 -16.57 16.56
CA ALA A 231 3.03 -15.92 17.36
C ALA A 231 3.58 -15.72 18.77
N ALA A 232 3.73 -14.47 19.20
CA ALA A 232 4.02 -14.17 20.59
C ALA A 232 2.99 -14.95 21.42
N GLY A 233 3.50 -15.84 22.29
CA GLY A 233 2.70 -16.84 23.00
C GLY A 233 1.43 -16.23 23.61
N ALA A 234 0.35 -17.00 23.58
CA ALA A 234 -0.96 -16.63 24.12
C ALA A 234 -0.82 -15.89 25.47
N GLY A 235 -1.11 -14.58 25.49
CA GLY A 235 -1.09 -13.83 26.74
C GLY A 235 -1.05 -12.30 26.70
N ALA A 236 -0.74 -11.62 25.59
CA ALA A 236 -0.57 -10.16 25.62
C ALA A 236 -1.25 -9.42 24.45
N GLY A 237 -2.57 -9.58 24.31
CA GLY A 237 -3.35 -8.66 23.49
C GLY A 237 -3.44 -7.29 24.17
N LEU A 238 -3.14 -6.21 23.45
CA LEU A 238 -3.41 -4.85 23.90
C LEU A 238 -4.84 -4.44 23.50
N GLU A 239 -5.48 -3.67 24.38
CA GLU A 239 -6.85 -3.19 24.16
C GLU A 239 -6.81 -1.89 23.35
N TYR A 240 -7.49 -1.90 22.21
CA TYR A 240 -7.67 -0.75 21.34
C TYR A 240 -9.14 -0.29 21.39
N ALA A 241 -9.34 0.99 21.69
CA ALA A 241 -10.67 1.60 21.69
C ALA A 241 -10.99 2.19 20.31
N PHE A 242 -12.26 2.11 19.91
CA PHE A 242 -12.77 2.75 18.71
C PHE A 242 -14.23 3.20 18.92
N GLY A 243 -14.70 4.07 18.04
CA GLY A 243 -16.02 4.67 18.13
C GLY A 243 -16.04 6.04 18.80
N GLY A 244 -17.20 6.68 18.75
CA GLY A 244 -17.38 8.08 19.13
C GLY A 244 -16.52 9.00 18.28
N ARG A 245 -15.36 9.41 18.80
CA ARG A 245 -14.37 10.27 18.13
C ARG A 245 -13.16 9.50 17.60
N THR A 246 -13.12 8.19 17.80
CA THR A 246 -11.92 7.40 17.50
C THR A 246 -12.19 6.49 16.31
N LEU A 247 -11.46 6.72 15.22
CA LEU A 247 -11.35 5.78 14.10
C LEU A 247 -10.21 4.81 14.42
N LEU A 248 -10.41 3.52 14.25
CA LEU A 248 -9.34 2.53 14.39
C LEU A 248 -9.00 1.96 13.01
N LEU A 249 -7.78 2.18 12.54
CA LEU A 249 -7.24 1.42 11.42
C LEU A 249 -6.69 0.10 11.93
N LEU A 250 -6.98 -1.00 11.23
CA LEU A 250 -6.71 -2.35 11.68
C LEU A 250 -6.26 -3.25 10.52
N ASP A 251 -5.11 -3.91 10.69
CA ASP A 251 -4.65 -5.00 9.83
C ASP A 251 -5.33 -6.31 10.24
N LEU A 252 -6.14 -6.88 9.34
CA LEU A 252 -6.87 -8.12 9.59
C LEU A 252 -5.99 -9.38 9.60
N ASP A 253 -4.70 -9.26 9.29
CA ASP A 253 -3.72 -10.33 9.52
C ASP A 253 -3.28 -10.43 10.98
N ALA A 254 -3.55 -9.42 11.79
CA ALA A 254 -3.28 -9.48 13.22
C ALA A 254 -4.21 -10.49 13.93
N THR A 255 -3.71 -11.06 15.02
CA THR A 255 -4.50 -11.86 15.94
C THR A 255 -5.42 -10.93 16.74
N ILE A 256 -6.70 -11.02 16.44
CA ILE A 256 -7.76 -10.15 16.94
C ILE A 256 -8.69 -10.95 17.86
N GLY A 257 -9.02 -10.38 19.00
CA GLY A 257 -9.99 -10.89 19.97
C GLY A 257 -11.04 -9.84 20.31
N PHE A 258 -12.21 -10.31 20.74
CA PHE A 258 -13.23 -9.48 21.34
C PHE A 258 -13.53 -10.03 22.73
N ARG A 259 -13.72 -9.14 23.72
CA ARG A 259 -14.20 -9.57 25.03
C ARG A 259 -15.62 -10.10 24.92
N ALA A 260 -15.96 -11.04 25.82
CA ALA A 260 -17.31 -11.58 25.94
C ALA A 260 -18.31 -10.43 26.21
N GLY A 261 -19.16 -10.13 25.23
CA GLY A 261 -20.11 -9.01 25.26
C GLY A 261 -19.96 -8.05 24.07
N ASP A 262 -18.73 -7.64 23.73
CA ASP A 262 -18.45 -6.69 22.65
C ASP A 262 -18.50 -7.35 21.26
N ALA A 263 -18.22 -8.66 21.17
CA ALA A 263 -18.31 -9.43 19.92
C ALA A 263 -19.73 -9.43 19.29
N ALA A 264 -20.74 -9.18 20.12
CA ALA A 264 -22.15 -9.17 19.72
C ALA A 264 -22.67 -7.78 19.35
N LEU A 265 -21.88 -6.73 19.55
CA LEU A 265 -22.29 -5.36 19.26
C LEU A 265 -21.89 -4.98 17.84
N PRO A 266 -22.82 -4.43 17.03
CA PRO A 266 -22.51 -3.96 15.70
C PRO A 266 -21.59 -2.75 15.72
N PHE A 267 -20.79 -2.64 14.67
CA PHE A 267 -19.97 -1.48 14.32
C PHE A 267 -19.98 -1.24 12.80
N THR A 268 -19.49 -0.08 12.38
CA THR A 268 -19.27 0.24 10.97
C THR A 268 -17.83 -0.11 10.59
N ALA A 269 -17.67 -0.80 9.47
CA ALA A 269 -16.37 -1.07 8.86
C ALA A 269 -16.22 -0.28 7.55
N PHE A 270 -15.07 0.36 7.38
CA PHE A 270 -14.64 1.04 6.16
C PHE A 270 -13.69 0.12 5.41
N VAL A 271 -14.20 -0.48 4.33
CA VAL A 271 -13.52 -1.53 3.60
C VAL A 271 -13.02 -0.97 2.27
N PRO A 272 -11.70 -1.03 1.98
CA PRO A 272 -11.21 -0.59 0.69
C PRO A 272 -11.67 -1.58 -0.40
N CYS A 273 -12.14 -1.05 -1.51
CA CYS A 273 -12.46 -1.80 -2.73
C CYS A 273 -11.79 -1.15 -3.94
N ARG A 274 -11.64 -1.91 -5.02
CA ARG A 274 -11.12 -1.33 -6.27
C ARG A 274 -12.15 -0.36 -6.83
N PRO A 275 -11.73 0.79 -7.37
CA PRO A 275 -12.65 1.70 -8.03
C PRO A 275 -13.42 0.94 -9.10
N GLU A 276 -14.75 1.05 -9.12
CA GLU A 276 -15.51 0.53 -10.26
C GLU A 276 -14.99 1.23 -11.52
N GLU A 277 -14.57 0.45 -12.54
CA GLU A 277 -14.27 1.01 -13.86
C GLU A 277 -15.54 1.72 -14.34
N ARG A 278 -15.61 3.05 -14.17
CA ARG A 278 -16.67 3.87 -14.75
C ARG A 278 -16.59 3.71 -16.27
N ARG A 279 -17.38 2.76 -16.78
CA ARG A 279 -17.68 2.62 -18.20
C ARG A 279 -18.55 3.78 -18.68
#